data_AF-A0A9E1BBK9-F1
#
_entry.id   AF-A0A9E1BBK9-F1
#
_cell.length_a   1.000
_cell.length_b   1.000
_cell.length_c   1.000
_cell.angle_alpha   90.00
_cell.angle_beta   90.00
_cell.angle_gamma   90.00
#
_symmetry.space_group_name_H-M   'P 1'
#
loop_
_entity.id
_entity.type
_entity.pdbx_description
1 polymer ?
#
loop_
_entity_poly.entity_id
_entity_poly.type
_entity_poly.pdbx_seq_one_letter_code
_entity_poly.pdbx_strand_id
1 'polypeptide(L)' 'DGIKDKFLSNMSQRAAEAFKEEMQYLGAVRVKDVEEAQRRIVEVVQGLADQGVFQVGEADEMIE' A
#
# COMPACT_ATOMS: atom_id res chain seq x y z
N ASP A 1 12.67 1.28 3.39
CA ASP A 1 11.92 2.53 3.15
C ASP A 1 11.27 2.70 1.77
N GLY A 2 11.44 1.79 0.80
CA GLY A 2 10.88 2.01 -0.55
C GLY A 2 9.34 1.97 -0.67
N ILE A 3 8.64 1.10 0.06
CA ILE A 3 7.18 0.93 -0.12
C ILE A 3 6.40 2.16 0.35
N LYS A 4 6.75 2.70 1.53
CA LYS A 4 6.08 3.87 2.10
C LYS A 4 6.19 5.07 1.15
N ASP A 5 7.39 5.33 0.64
CA ASP A 5 7.62 6.45 -0.28
C ASP A 5 6.92 6.23 -1.64
N LYS A 6 6.82 4.97 -2.09
CA LYS A 6 6.06 4.64 -3.30
C LYS A 6 4.57 4.98 -3.14
N PHE A 7 3.97 4.69 -1.98
CA PHE A 7 2.58 5.10 -1.73
C PHE A 7 2.44 6.62 -1.63
N LEU A 8 3.29 7.29 -0.86
CA LEU A 8 3.22 8.74 -0.64
C LEU A 8 3.44 9.55 -1.93
N SER A 9 4.34 9.09 -2.80
CA SER A 9 4.61 9.76 -4.08
C SER A 9 3.48 9.64 -5.11
N ASN A 10 2.59 8.64 -4.96
CA ASN A 10 1.39 8.49 -5.79
C ASN A 10 0.16 9.22 -5.20
N MET A 11 0.33 9.92 -4.07
CA MET A 11 -0.71 10.76 -3.48
C MET A 11 -0.53 12.22 -3.90
N SER A 12 -1.62 13.00 -3.84
CA SER A 12 -1.50 14.46 -3.89
C SER A 12 -0.73 14.98 -2.66
N GLN A 13 -0.02 16.12 -2.78
CA GLN A 13 0.77 16.69 -1.68
C GLN A 13 -0.04 16.83 -0.38
N ARG A 14 -1.25 17.41 -0.48
CA ARG A 14 -2.16 17.56 0.65
C ARG A 14 -2.57 16.22 1.28
N ALA A 15 -2.84 15.20 0.48
CA ALA A 15 -3.20 13.88 0.98
C ALA A 15 -2.02 13.18 1.66
N ALA A 16 -0.83 13.29 1.09
CA ALA A 16 0.39 12.73 1.67
C ALA A 16 0.75 13.38 3.02
N GLU A 17 0.55 14.69 3.17
CA GLU A 17 0.74 15.41 4.43
C GLU A 17 -0.26 14.94 5.49
N ALA A 18 -1.56 14.94 5.17
CA ALA A 18 -2.60 14.46 6.08
C ALA A 18 -2.37 13.00 6.51
N PHE A 19 -1.95 12.14 5.60
CA PHE A 19 -1.65 10.73 5.90
C PHE A 19 -0.46 10.59 6.85
N LYS A 20 0.59 11.39 6.69
CA LYS A 20 1.75 11.38 7.60
C LYS A 20 1.36 11.84 9.01
N GLU A 21 0.50 12.85 9.12
CA GLU A 21 -0.03 13.30 10.41
C GLU A 21 -0.85 12.18 11.06
N GLU A 22 -1.75 11.53 10.33
CA GLU A 22 -2.55 10.41 10.84
C GLU A 22 -1.67 9.25 11.33
N MET A 23 -0.61 8.91 10.57
CA MET A 23 0.36 7.90 11.01
C MET A 23 1.06 8.29 12.33
N GLN A 24 1.34 9.57 12.56
CA GLN A 24 1.91 10.04 13.82
C GLN A 24 0.90 9.96 14.96
N TYR A 25 -0.38 10.23 14.69
CA TYR A 25 -1.47 10.14 15.66
C TYR A 25 -1.75 8.70 16.13
N LEU A 26 -1.56 7.70 15.26
CA LEU A 26 -1.79 6.29 15.61
C LEU A 26 -0.87 5.77 16.73
N GLY A 27 0.32 6.36 16.90
CA GLY A 27 1.25 5.97 17.96
C GLY A 27 1.65 4.50 17.88
N ALA A 28 1.74 3.82 19.04
CA ALA A 28 2.06 2.40 19.09
C ALA A 28 0.83 1.55 18.75
N VAL A 29 0.93 0.77 17.67
CA VAL A 29 -0.12 -0.14 17.20
C VAL A 29 0.27 -1.60 17.42
N ARG A 30 -0.72 -2.49 17.60
CA ARG A 30 -0.47 -3.92 17.78
C ARG A 30 -0.16 -4.56 16.43
N VAL A 31 0.81 -5.49 16.41
CA VAL A 31 1.22 -6.20 15.18
C VAL A 31 0.03 -6.87 14.49
N LYS A 32 -0.89 -7.48 15.26
CA LYS A 32 -2.10 -8.10 14.71
C LYS A 32 -2.97 -7.12 13.90
N ASP A 33 -3.13 -5.88 14.39
CA ASP A 33 -3.92 -4.87 13.71
C ASP A 33 -3.23 -4.43 12.39
N VAL A 34 -1.89 -4.45 12.36
CA VAL A 34 -1.09 -4.17 11.15
C VAL A 34 -1.27 -5.26 10.11
N GLU A 35 -1.19 -6.54 10.50
CA GLU A 35 -1.38 -7.68 9.60
C GLU A 35 -2.79 -7.71 9.00
N GLU A 36 -3.82 -7.44 9.81
CA GLU A 36 -5.20 -7.33 9.33
C GLU A 36 -5.39 -6.17 8.34
N ALA A 37 -4.75 -5.01 8.60
CA ALA A 37 -4.77 -3.88 7.66
C ALA A 37 -4.06 -4.22 6.34
N GLN A 38 -2.90 -4.87 6.40
CA GLN A 38 -2.17 -5.32 5.20
C GLN A 38 -2.99 -6.32 4.38
N ARG A 39 -3.66 -7.27 5.04
CA ARG A 39 -4.50 -8.26 4.37
C ARG A 39 -5.66 -7.60 3.61
N ARG A 40 -6.32 -6.61 4.21
CA ARG A 40 -7.36 -5.83 3.51
C ARG A 40 -6.84 -5.12 2.27
N ILE A 41 -5.61 -4.59 2.31
CA ILE A 41 -4.97 -3.98 1.13
C ILE A 41 -4.76 -5.04 0.03
N VAL A 42 -4.26 -6.22 0.39
CA VAL A 42 -4.06 -7.33 -0.57
C VAL A 42 -5.38 -7.77 -1.20
N GLU A 43 -6.48 -7.82 -0.44
CA GLU A 43 -7.81 -8.16 -0.97
C GLU A 43 -8.30 -7.12 -1.99
N VAL A 44 -8.07 -5.83 -1.74
CA VAL A 44 -8.38 -4.76 -2.70
C VAL A 44 -7.55 -4.90 -3.97
N VAL A 45 -6.24 -5.17 -3.82
CA VAL A 45 -5.32 -5.42 -4.93
C VAL A 45 -5.79 -6.62 -5.74
N GLN A 46 -6.12 -7.76 -5.12
CA GLN A 46 -6.64 -8.93 -5.86
C GLN A 46 -7.92 -8.60 -6.63
N GLY A 47 -8.87 -7.90 -6.00
CA GLY A 47 -10.13 -7.51 -6.66
C GLY A 47 -9.91 -6.60 -7.86
N LEU A 48 -8.96 -5.66 -7.78
CA LEU A 48 -8.60 -4.79 -8.91
C LEU A 48 -7.88 -5.56 -10.03
N ALA A 49 -7.15 -6.63 -9.71
CA ALA A 49 -6.46 -7.48 -10.69
C ALA A 49 -7.46 -8.35 -11.45
N ASP A 50 -8.44 -8.92 -10.73
CA ASP A 50 -9.52 -9.71 -11.31
C ASP A 50 -10.40 -8.87 -12.26
N GLN A 51 -10.47 -7.54 -12.03
CA GLN A 51 -11.13 -6.58 -12.93
C GLN A 51 -10.28 -6.17 -14.14
N GLY A 52 -9.02 -6.59 -14.20
CA GLY A 52 -8.08 -6.21 -15.24
C GLY A 52 -7.60 -4.75 -15.16
N VAL A 53 -7.77 -4.08 -14.01
CA VAL A 53 -7.37 -2.67 -13.82
C VAL A 53 -5.84 -2.54 -13.70
N PHE A 54 -5.17 -3.59 -13.22
CA PHE A 54 -3.72 -3.69 -13.20
C PHE A 54 -3.30 -5.17 -13.21
N GLN A 55 -2.06 -5.43 -13.59
CA GLN A 55 -1.52 -6.79 -13.69
C GLN A 55 -0.56 -7.06 -12.53
N VAL A 56 -0.77 -8.18 -11.83
CA VAL A 56 0.11 -8.68 -10.78
C VAL A 56 1.09 -9.65 -11.43
N GLY A 57 2.37 -9.27 -11.52
CA GLY A 57 3.44 -10.11 -12.05
C GLY A 57 3.67 -9.97 -13.56
N GLU A 58 4.66 -9.14 -13.93
CA GLU A 58 5.35 -9.27 -15.23
C GLU A 58 6.72 -8.56 -15.29
N ALA A 59 7.17 -7.88 -14.21
CA ALA A 59 8.45 -7.16 -14.22
C ALA A 59 9.62 -7.91 -13.57
N ASP A 60 9.41 -9.00 -12.84
CA ASP A 60 10.47 -9.70 -12.08
C ASP A 60 10.68 -11.17 -12.49
N GLU A 61 9.94 -11.67 -13.49
CA GLU A 61 10.14 -12.99 -14.12
C GLU A 61 10.69 -12.90 -15.56
N MET A 62 11.28 -11.76 -15.94
CA MET A 62 12.15 -11.68 -17.11
C MET A 62 13.60 -11.55 -16.67
N ILE A 63 14.11 -12.60 -16.02
CA ILE A 63 15.54 -12.90 -16.00
C ILE A 63 15.73 -14.22 -16.76
N GLU A 64 15.89 -14.09 -18.08
CA GLU A 64 16.85 -14.88 -18.86
C GLU A 64 17.84 -13.92 -19.50
#